data_AF-A0A4U7JH55-F1
#
_entry.id   AF-A0A4U7JH55-F1
#
_cell.length_a   1.000
_cell.length_b   1.000
_cell.length_c   1.000
_cell.angle_alpha   90.00
_cell.angle_beta   90.00
_cell.angle_gamma   90.00
#
_symmetry.space_group_name_H-M   'P 1'
#
loop_
_entity.id
_entity.type
_entity.pdbx_description
1 polymer ?
#
loop_
_entity_poly.entity_id
_entity_poly.type
_entity_poly.pdbx_seq_one_letter_code
_entity_poly.pdbx_strand_id
1 'polypeptide(L)'
;MTKVFIATPTSKLGYLPGEPVLIYRRHTGEGPATYKSVITSFCTIIKQINIKQMGREIIGYNEFVKIIGNKSVFNEIELRNIYNKSNVVVLELLYNGYLGKGNNINHKTLKQNGWFEGYPYTNKLSKEQFKRILEMGGKNVQDIIID
;
A
#
# COMPACT_ATOMS: atom_id res chain seq x y z
N MET A 1 3.46 14.41 6.11
CA MET A 1 3.33 13.53 7.30
C MET A 1 3.57 12.09 6.88
N THR A 2 4.35 11.31 7.63
CA THR A 2 4.55 9.88 7.36
C THR A 2 3.55 9.00 8.13
N LYS A 3 3.24 7.83 7.59
CA LYS A 3 2.42 6.80 8.23
C LYS A 3 3.08 5.43 8.11
N VAL A 4 2.87 4.60 9.12
CA VAL A 4 3.39 3.22 9.17
C VAL A 4 2.29 2.25 8.73
N PHE A 5 2.64 1.34 7.84
CA PHE A 5 1.79 0.28 7.33
C PHE A 5 2.42 -1.07 7.57
N ILE A 6 1.59 -2.08 7.83
CA ILE A 6 2.04 -3.46 7.98
C ILE A 6 1.47 -4.27 6.83
N ALA A 7 2.35 -4.91 6.06
CA ALA A 7 2.00 -5.78 4.96
C ALA A 7 2.35 -7.22 5.31
N THR A 8 1.43 -8.14 5.02
CA THR A 8 1.63 -9.60 5.18
C THR A 8 1.52 -10.29 3.82
N PRO A 9 2.48 -10.09 2.92
CA PRO A 9 2.42 -10.59 1.56
C PRO A 9 2.61 -12.12 1.52
N THR A 10 2.14 -12.77 0.46
CA THR A 10 2.43 -14.20 0.22
C THR A 10 3.84 -14.42 -0.32
N SER A 11 4.43 -13.41 -0.96
CA SER A 11 5.79 -13.40 -1.51
C SER A 11 6.59 -12.18 -1.04
N LYS A 12 7.88 -12.11 -1.40
CA LYS A 12 8.74 -10.95 -1.07
C LYS A 12 8.19 -9.68 -1.75
N LEU A 13 8.07 -8.59 -0.99
CA LEU A 13 7.77 -7.28 -1.58
C LEU A 13 8.99 -6.74 -2.32
N GLY A 14 8.75 -6.28 -3.54
CA GLY A 14 9.79 -5.74 -4.43
C GLY A 14 9.93 -4.23 -4.37
N TYR A 15 9.38 -3.57 -3.35
CA TYR A 15 9.43 -2.11 -3.26
C TYR A 15 10.80 -1.60 -2.79
N LEU A 16 11.16 -0.40 -3.25
CA LEU A 16 12.36 0.33 -2.86
C LEU A 16 12.00 1.69 -2.23
N PRO A 17 12.77 2.17 -1.23
CA PRO A 17 12.68 3.55 -0.79
C PRO A 17 12.83 4.53 -1.96
N GLY A 18 12.01 5.58 -1.96
CA GLY A 18 11.90 6.56 -3.04
C GLY A 18 10.80 6.24 -4.06
N GLU A 19 10.37 4.98 -4.17
CA GLU A 19 9.36 4.62 -5.18
C GLU A 19 7.97 5.20 -4.87
N PRO A 20 7.26 5.67 -5.91
CA PRO A 20 5.87 6.10 -5.78
C PRO A 20 4.94 4.88 -5.71
N VAL A 21 3.97 4.93 -4.81
CA VAL A 21 2.94 3.89 -4.64
C VAL A 21 1.54 4.48 -4.55
N LEU A 22 0.56 3.67 -4.94
CA LEU A 22 -0.87 4.00 -4.86
C LEU A 22 -1.50 3.23 -3.69
N ILE A 23 -2.31 3.92 -2.89
CA ILE A 23 -3.07 3.30 -1.81
C ILE A 23 -4.38 2.77 -2.37
N TYR A 24 -4.48 1.45 -2.44
CA TYR A 24 -5.68 0.74 -2.86
C TYR A 24 -6.48 0.26 -1.64
N ARG A 25 -7.69 0.81 -1.47
CA ARG A 25 -8.63 0.43 -0.43
C ARG A 25 -9.60 -0.63 -0.95
N ARG A 26 -9.51 -1.84 -0.39
CA ARG A 26 -10.43 -2.94 -0.68
C ARG A 26 -11.77 -2.71 0.01
N HIS A 27 -12.86 -2.94 -0.73
CA HIS A 27 -14.20 -3.02 -0.17
C HIS A 27 -14.43 -4.40 0.44
N THR A 28 -14.90 -4.44 1.69
CA THR A 28 -15.17 -5.68 2.45
C THR A 28 -16.64 -5.85 2.86
N GLY A 29 -17.51 -4.89 2.49
CA GLY A 29 -18.94 -4.95 2.78
C GLY A 29 -19.76 -5.56 1.64
N GLU A 30 -21.06 -5.29 1.66
CA GLU A 30 -22.01 -5.86 0.67
C GLU A 30 -21.84 -5.30 -0.75
N GLY A 31 -22.29 -6.09 -1.73
CA GLY A 31 -22.28 -5.77 -3.16
C GLY A 31 -20.94 -6.04 -3.85
N PRO A 32 -20.87 -5.81 -5.18
CA PRO A 32 -19.71 -6.26 -5.94
C PRO A 32 -18.47 -5.39 -5.69
N ALA A 33 -17.44 -5.99 -5.09
CA ALA A 33 -16.22 -5.30 -4.67
C ALA A 33 -15.46 -4.61 -5.82
N THR A 34 -15.63 -5.06 -7.07
CA THR A 34 -14.95 -4.48 -8.26
C THR A 34 -15.34 -3.02 -8.53
N TYR A 35 -16.54 -2.59 -8.12
CA TYR A 35 -17.02 -1.21 -8.30
C TYR A 35 -16.73 -0.31 -7.09
N LYS A 36 -16.42 -0.91 -5.93
CA LYS A 36 -16.31 -0.22 -4.64
C LYS A 36 -14.88 -0.16 -4.10
N SER A 37 -14.04 -1.11 -4.49
CA SER A 37 -12.61 -1.09 -4.18
C SER A 37 -11.92 -0.07 -5.07
N VAL A 38 -11.09 0.79 -4.49
CA VAL A 38 -10.63 2.01 -5.15
C VAL A 38 -9.23 2.40 -4.76
N ILE A 39 -8.52 3.08 -5.67
CA ILE A 39 -7.36 3.89 -5.35
C ILE A 39 -7.82 5.21 -4.75
N THR A 40 -7.21 5.63 -3.65
CA THR A 40 -7.64 6.82 -2.88
C THR A 40 -6.57 7.88 -2.75
N SER A 41 -5.30 7.48 -2.77
CA SER A 41 -4.16 8.35 -2.49
C SER A 41 -2.88 7.80 -3.11
N PHE A 42 -1.84 8.64 -3.15
CA PHE A 42 -0.52 8.30 -3.62
C PHE A 42 0.52 8.74 -2.60
N CYS A 43 1.56 7.93 -2.46
CA CYS A 43 2.59 8.05 -1.42
C CYS A 43 3.98 7.76 -2.01
N THR A 44 5.01 8.17 -1.29
CA THR A 44 6.40 7.77 -1.53
C THR A 44 6.82 6.82 -0.41
N ILE A 45 7.48 5.73 -0.77
CA ILE A 45 8.06 4.81 0.22
C ILE A 45 9.27 5.48 0.84
N ILE A 46 9.27 5.65 2.16
CA ILE A 46 10.41 6.19 2.91
C ILE A 46 11.27 5.04 3.44
N LYS A 47 10.63 3.95 3.88
CA LYS A 47 11.34 2.81 4.46
C LYS A 47 10.57 1.52 4.24
N GLN A 48 11.31 0.44 4.01
CA GLN A 48 10.81 -0.92 4.03
C GLN A 48 11.65 -1.74 5.01
N ILE A 49 10.99 -2.39 5.98
CA ILE A 49 11.65 -3.23 6.99
C ILE A 49 11.03 -4.61 6.95
N ASN A 50 11.83 -5.63 6.65
CA ASN A 50 11.38 -7.02 6.73
C ASN A 50 11.45 -7.49 8.17
N ILE A 51 10.30 -7.84 8.75
CA ILE A 51 10.19 -8.38 10.11
C ILE A 51 10.30 -9.90 10.08
N LYS A 52 9.58 -10.53 9.14
CA LYS A 52 9.62 -11.96 8.89
C LYS A 52 9.63 -12.25 7.39
N GLN A 53 10.33 -13.30 7.00
CA GLN A 53 10.37 -13.79 5.62
C GLN A 53 10.34 -15.31 5.62
N MET A 54 9.37 -15.90 4.92
CA MET A 54 9.18 -17.35 4.79
C MET A 54 9.17 -18.08 6.15
N GLY A 55 8.53 -17.48 7.15
CA GLY A 55 8.44 -18.01 8.52
C GLY A 55 9.65 -17.68 9.39
N ARG A 56 10.80 -17.32 8.81
CA ARG A 56 11.99 -16.91 9.55
C ARG A 56 11.80 -15.53 10.16
N GLU A 57 12.09 -15.44 11.45
CA GLU A 57 12.20 -14.19 12.19
C GLU A 57 13.48 -13.46 11.80
N ILE A 58 13.34 -12.22 11.33
CA ILE A 58 14.45 -11.29 11.08
C ILE A 58 14.53 -10.29 12.22
N ILE A 59 13.38 -9.82 12.70
CA ILE A 59 13.23 -8.90 13.84
C ILE A 59 12.25 -9.51 14.83
N GLY A 60 12.65 -9.62 16.09
CA GLY A 60 11.84 -10.16 17.17
C GLY A 60 10.60 -9.34 17.50
N TYR A 61 9.59 -9.98 18.10
CA TYR A 61 8.28 -9.38 18.37
C TYR A 61 8.36 -8.05 19.15
N ASN A 62 9.16 -8.00 20.21
CA ASN A 62 9.29 -6.80 21.03
C ASN A 62 9.88 -5.62 20.24
N GLU A 63 10.82 -5.90 19.34
CA GLU A 63 11.41 -4.87 18.47
C GLU A 63 10.45 -4.47 17.34
N PHE A 64 9.71 -5.41 16.78
CA PHE A 64 8.61 -5.13 15.86
C PHE A 64 7.58 -4.17 16.48
N VAL A 65 7.13 -4.40 17.71
CA VAL A 65 6.19 -3.51 18.41
C VAL A 65 6.78 -2.11 18.60
N LYS A 66 8.07 -1.99 18.95
CA LYS A 66 8.75 -0.69 19.05
C LYS A 66 8.84 0.04 17.71
N ILE A 67 9.15 -0.68 16.62
CA ILE A 67 9.20 -0.13 15.26
C ILE A 67 7.84 0.44 14.85
N ILE A 68 6.76 -0.28 15.18
CA ILE A 68 5.40 0.18 14.93
C ILE A 68 5.08 1.42 15.79
N GLY A 69 5.47 1.37 17.06
CA GLY A 69 5.23 2.42 18.05
C GLY A 69 3.74 2.78 18.18
N ASN A 70 3.46 4.00 18.65
CA ASN A 70 2.08 4.50 18.81
C ASN A 70 1.43 4.94 17.47
N LYS A 71 2.06 4.64 16.33
CA LYS A 71 1.59 5.08 15.00
C LYS A 71 0.59 4.09 14.37
N SER A 72 0.32 2.97 15.02
CA SER A 72 -0.58 1.93 14.54
C SER A 72 -1.94 1.98 15.21
N VAL A 73 -2.98 1.69 14.44
CA VAL A 73 -4.35 1.48 14.93
C VAL A 73 -4.57 0.09 15.52
N PHE A 74 -3.58 -0.80 15.40
CA PHE A 74 -3.64 -2.18 15.87
C PHE A 74 -3.34 -2.29 17.36
N ASN A 75 -4.18 -3.03 18.07
CA ASN A 75 -3.92 -3.42 19.46
C ASN A 75 -2.90 -4.58 19.54
N GLU A 76 -2.48 -4.92 20.77
CA GLU A 76 -1.46 -5.96 21.00
C GLU A 76 -1.85 -7.33 20.44
N ILE A 77 -3.12 -7.73 20.57
CA ILE A 77 -3.60 -9.03 20.07
C ILE A 77 -3.54 -9.04 18.54
N GLU A 78 -3.93 -7.95 17.89
CA GLU A 78 -3.84 -7.80 16.43
C GLU A 78 -2.39 -7.83 15.95
N LEU A 79 -1.48 -7.12 16.64
CA LEU A 79 -0.05 -7.13 16.33
C LEU A 79 0.55 -8.53 16.47
N ARG A 80 0.17 -9.27 17.51
CA ARG A 80 0.60 -10.67 17.69
C ARG A 80 0.09 -11.57 16.57
N ASN A 81 -1.17 -11.42 16.18
CA ASN A 81 -1.77 -12.17 15.08
C ASN A 81 -1.11 -11.87 13.74
N ILE A 82 -0.74 -10.62 13.49
CA ILE A 82 0.04 -10.21 12.32
C ILE A 82 1.44 -10.81 12.36
N TYR A 83 2.12 -10.76 13.51
CA TYR A 83 3.46 -11.30 13.69
C TYR A 83 3.53 -12.82 13.49
N ASN A 84 2.44 -13.53 13.75
CA ASN A 84 2.36 -14.97 13.51
C ASN A 84 2.33 -15.34 12.02
N LYS A 85 2.13 -14.38 11.10
CA LYS A 85 2.18 -14.64 9.65
C LYS A 85 3.61 -14.98 9.19
N SER A 86 3.72 -15.69 8.07
CA SER A 86 5.01 -16.16 7.54
C SER A 86 5.86 -15.02 6.96
N ASN A 87 5.22 -14.01 6.37
CA ASN A 87 5.90 -12.79 5.92
C ASN A 87 5.24 -11.59 6.59
N VAL A 88 6.07 -10.70 7.13
CA VAL A 88 5.63 -9.45 7.76
C VAL A 88 6.63 -8.37 7.36
N VAL A 89 6.13 -7.31 6.75
CA VAL A 89 6.91 -6.17 6.29
C VAL A 89 6.28 -4.90 6.84
N VAL A 90 7.11 -4.01 7.37
CA VAL A 90 6.69 -2.68 7.78
C VAL A 90 7.12 -1.68 6.70
N LEU A 91 6.17 -0.87 6.26
CA LEU A 91 6.36 0.21 5.28
C LEU A 91 6.13 1.54 5.97
N GLU A 92 7.08 2.47 5.87
CA GLU A 92 6.85 3.87 6.20
C GLU A 92 6.60 4.64 4.91
N LEU A 93 5.46 5.31 4.84
CA LEU A 93 4.99 6.01 3.65
C LEU A 93 4.84 7.51 3.93
N LEU A 94 5.38 8.34 3.05
CA LEU A 94 5.09 9.77 3.00
C LEU A 94 3.86 9.99 2.13
N TYR A 95 2.80 10.54 2.69
CA TYR A 95 1.59 10.86 1.93
C TYR A 95 1.80 12.12 1.10
N ASN A 96 1.88 11.97 -0.23
CA ASN A 96 2.02 13.09 -1.16
C ASN A 96 0.66 13.73 -1.49
N GLY A 97 -0.42 12.93 -1.57
CA GLY A 97 -1.75 13.47 -1.82
C GLY A 97 -2.87 12.42 -1.88
N TYR A 98 -4.10 12.92 -1.95
CA TYR A 98 -5.32 12.11 -2.08
C TYR A 98 -6.09 12.52 -3.34
N LEU A 99 -6.80 11.57 -3.98
CA LEU A 99 -7.56 11.83 -5.21
C LEU A 99 -8.79 12.71 -4.93
N GLY A 100 -9.49 12.44 -3.83
CA GLY A 100 -10.64 13.21 -3.37
C GLY A 100 -11.97 12.52 -3.64
N LYS A 101 -13.03 12.99 -2.98
CA LYS A 101 -14.39 12.43 -3.13
C LYS A 101 -14.82 12.59 -4.60
N GLY A 102 -15.27 11.49 -5.22
CA GLY A 102 -15.68 11.46 -6.63
C GLY A 102 -14.56 11.12 -7.63
N ASN A 103 -13.29 11.25 -7.22
CA ASN A 103 -12.13 11.07 -8.13
C ASN A 103 -11.35 9.76 -7.89
N ASN A 104 -11.85 8.91 -6.99
CA ASN A 104 -11.22 7.64 -6.70
C ASN A 104 -11.36 6.68 -7.89
N ILE A 105 -10.27 6.02 -8.29
CA ILE A 105 -10.28 5.09 -9.43
C ILE A 105 -10.65 3.70 -8.95
N ASN A 106 -11.75 3.14 -9.46
CA ASN A 106 -12.24 1.84 -9.02
C ASN A 106 -11.50 0.67 -9.70
N HIS A 107 -11.57 -0.49 -9.06
CA HIS A 107 -10.92 -1.71 -9.53
C HIS A 107 -11.36 -2.12 -10.94
N LYS A 108 -12.64 -1.98 -11.29
CA LYS A 108 -13.11 -2.29 -12.65
C LYS A 108 -12.37 -1.44 -13.69
N THR A 109 -12.25 -0.13 -13.47
CA THR A 109 -11.51 0.77 -14.36
C THR A 109 -10.06 0.33 -14.50
N LEU A 110 -9.37 0.01 -13.41
CA LEU A 110 -7.99 -0.48 -13.47
C LEU A 110 -7.87 -1.79 -14.25
N LYS A 111 -8.78 -2.74 -14.00
CA LYS A 111 -8.79 -4.05 -14.67
C LYS A 111 -9.06 -3.92 -16.17
N GLN A 112 -9.99 -3.06 -16.58
CA GLN A 112 -10.31 -2.82 -17.98
C GLN A 112 -9.15 -2.19 -18.75
N ASN A 113 -8.25 -1.46 -18.07
CA ASN A 113 -7.05 -0.88 -18.67
C ASN A 113 -5.82 -1.81 -18.56
N GLY A 114 -5.95 -3.01 -17.98
CA GLY A 114 -4.82 -3.93 -17.76
C GLY A 114 -3.83 -3.47 -16.68
N TRP A 115 -4.24 -2.57 -15.78
CA TRP A 115 -3.38 -2.01 -14.72
C TRP A 115 -3.52 -2.73 -13.38
N PHE A 116 -4.38 -3.75 -13.33
CA PHE A 116 -4.63 -4.53 -12.13
C PHE A 116 -5.08 -5.95 -12.50
N GLU A 117 -4.14 -6.90 -12.40
CA GLU A 117 -4.35 -8.30 -12.81
C GLU A 117 -4.26 -9.29 -11.65
N GLY A 118 -3.66 -8.89 -10.52
CA GLY A 118 -3.41 -9.77 -9.38
C GLY A 118 -3.79 -9.19 -8.02
N TYR A 119 -3.00 -9.50 -7.01
CA TYR A 119 -3.16 -8.92 -5.67
C TYR A 119 -2.58 -7.50 -5.64
N PRO A 120 -3.09 -6.56 -4.81
CA PRO A 120 -2.60 -5.18 -4.78
C PRO A 120 -1.06 -5.03 -4.77
N TYR A 121 -0.35 -5.88 -4.02
CA TYR A 121 1.11 -5.84 -3.93
C TYR A 121 1.87 -6.39 -5.13
N THR A 122 1.21 -7.08 -6.05
CA THR A 122 1.86 -7.75 -7.20
C THR A 122 1.78 -6.94 -8.47
N ASN A 123 0.93 -5.91 -8.53
CA ASN A 123 0.80 -5.07 -9.72
C ASN A 123 1.95 -4.07 -9.77
N LYS A 124 2.67 -4.04 -10.91
CA LYS A 124 3.69 -3.04 -11.22
C LYS A 124 3.17 -2.16 -12.35
N LEU A 125 3.18 -0.85 -12.12
CA LEU A 125 2.77 0.13 -13.12
C LEU A 125 4.02 0.75 -13.75
N SER A 126 3.94 1.06 -15.04
CA SER A 126 4.91 1.97 -15.64
C SER A 126 4.72 3.39 -15.09
N LYS A 127 5.72 4.25 -15.28
CA LYS A 127 5.65 5.67 -14.91
C LYS A 127 4.43 6.33 -15.57
N GLU A 128 4.19 6.05 -16.84
CA GLU A 128 3.07 6.57 -17.64
C GLU A 128 1.71 6.10 -17.09
N GLN A 129 1.59 4.82 -16.75
CA GLN A 129 0.35 4.28 -16.15
C GLN A 129 0.07 4.91 -14.78
N PHE A 130 1.10 5.09 -13.95
CA PHE A 130 0.97 5.77 -12.66
C PHE A 130 0.48 7.20 -12.85
N LYS A 131 1.13 7.97 -13.73
CA LYS A 131 0.73 9.35 -14.07
C LYS A 131 -0.71 9.39 -14.58
N ARG A 132 -1.09 8.46 -15.45
CA ARG A 132 -2.44 8.39 -16.00
C ARG A 132 -3.50 8.17 -14.91
N ILE A 133 -3.22 7.32 -13.93
CA ILE A 133 -4.13 7.12 -12.79
C ILE A 133 -4.30 8.42 -11.99
N LEU A 134 -3.22 9.17 -11.79
CA LEU A 134 -3.28 10.46 -11.09
C LEU A 134 -4.11 11.50 -11.86
N GLU A 135 -3.90 11.60 -13.18
CA GLU A 135 -4.70 12.48 -14.07
C GLU A 135 -6.17 12.11 -14.05
N MET A 136 -6.51 10.82 -14.12
CA MET A 136 -7.89 10.35 -14.00
C MET A 136 -8.52 10.72 -12.65
N GLY A 137 -7.70 10.81 -11.61
CA GLY A 137 -8.11 11.30 -10.29
C GLY A 137 -8.08 12.83 -10.16
N GLY A 138 -7.96 13.57 -11.27
CA GLY A 138 -7.98 15.02 -11.31
C GLY A 138 -6.74 15.68 -10.73
N LYS A 139 -5.57 15.01 -10.77
CA LYS A 139 -4.30 15.57 -10.31
C LYS A 139 -3.45 16.05 -11.48
N ASN A 140 -2.90 17.24 -11.33
CA ASN A 140 -1.88 17.74 -12.23
C ASN A 140 -0.53 17.12 -11.84
N VAL A 141 0.01 16.28 -12.72
CA VAL A 141 1.24 15.52 -12.47
C VAL A 141 2.47 16.42 -12.50
N GLN A 142 2.41 17.58 -13.17
CA GLN A 142 3.53 18.54 -13.22
C GLN A 142 3.86 19.11 -11.83
N ASP A 143 2.89 19.11 -10.92
CA ASP A 143 3.04 19.58 -9.54
C ASP A 143 3.52 18.46 -8.57
N ILE A 144 3.74 17.24 -9.09
CA ILE A 144 4.10 16.06 -8.31
C ILE A 144 5.47 15.58 -8.77
N ILE A 145 6.47 15.71 -7.89
CA ILE A 145 7.81 15.16 -8.14
C ILE A 145 7.70 13.63 -8.11
N ILE A 146 7.84 13.01 -9.28
CA ILE A 146 7.90 11.56 -9.48
C ILE A 146 9.17 11.28 -10.28
N ASP A 147 10.28 11.08 -9.58
CA ASP A 147 11.54 10.67 -10.20
C ASP A 147 11.57 9.15 -10.44
#